data_AF-A0A9D8K4N7-F1
#
_entry.id   AF-A0A9D8K4N7-F1
#
_cell.length_a   1.000
_cell.length_b   1.000
_cell.length_c   1.000
_cell.angle_alpha   90.00
_cell.angle_beta   90.00
_cell.angle_gamma   90.00
#
_symmetry.space_group_name_H-M   'P 1'
#
loop_
_entity.id
_entity.type
_entity.pdbx_description
1 polymer ?
#
loop_
_entity_poly.entity_id
_entity_poly.type
_entity_poly.pdbx_seq_one_letter_code
_entity_poly.pdbx_strand_id
1 'polypeptide(L)'
;MNQAELDLIAQESKERMAHFVTQYVTPISRSDSPDYGWAGGTGSYTWLGDSLGAYLLTNEHVVNNSEAHLICHLPMPNQEYVVVEKSFHSWPEPIDFACAPINLKILSDEKDYLCLDQFDDRYHPVNHELLFFLGFPGTTLSRWDPANENRTLYSWGNELEVPGYPFLTQAVAESLDMVPSRYNQEFHELIHYPGEARREANGEMIEVRSPRGLSGSLLWDTKRVACYASGIEWQPEYARVCGMIWLAGEESPVLVATRIEHILGKIQTLFPRPAI
;
A
#
# COMPACT_ATOMS: atom_id res chain seq x y z
N MET A 1 -18.92 -12.85 -20.45
CA MET A 1 -19.31 -11.87 -19.42
C MET A 1 -19.55 -10.54 -20.10
N ASN A 2 -20.69 -9.90 -19.86
CA ASN A 2 -20.98 -8.57 -20.39
C ASN A 2 -20.36 -7.48 -19.49
N GLN A 3 -20.36 -6.22 -19.93
CA GLN A 3 -19.74 -5.12 -19.18
C GLN A 3 -20.38 -4.89 -17.80
N ALA A 4 -21.71 -5.01 -17.68
CA ALA A 4 -22.41 -4.79 -16.42
C ALA A 4 -22.08 -5.88 -15.38
N GLU A 5 -21.91 -7.13 -15.82
CA GLU A 5 -21.44 -8.23 -14.97
C GLU A 5 -20.02 -7.99 -14.47
N LEU A 6 -19.12 -7.50 -15.34
CA LEU A 6 -17.74 -7.14 -14.98
C LEU A 6 -17.71 -6.02 -13.95
N ASP A 7 -18.49 -4.96 -14.15
CA ASP A 7 -18.56 -3.81 -13.24
C ASP A 7 -19.07 -4.23 -11.85
N LEU A 8 -20.07 -5.11 -11.79
CA LEU A 8 -20.61 -5.64 -10.54
C LEU A 8 -19.58 -6.51 -9.80
N ILE A 9 -18.88 -7.39 -10.54
CA ILE A 9 -17.81 -8.24 -9.98
C ILE A 9 -16.67 -7.37 -9.46
N ALA A 10 -16.29 -6.32 -10.19
CA ALA A 10 -15.25 -5.40 -9.76
C ALA A 10 -15.66 -4.65 -8.49
N GLN A 11 -16.88 -4.11 -8.43
CA GLN A 11 -17.36 -3.41 -7.24
C GLN A 11 -17.42 -4.33 -6.01
N GLU A 12 -17.99 -5.53 -6.16
CA GLU A 12 -18.05 -6.52 -5.08
C GLU A 12 -16.64 -6.91 -4.59
N SER A 13 -15.71 -7.14 -5.52
CA SER A 13 -14.33 -7.50 -5.18
C SER A 13 -13.65 -6.37 -4.43
N LYS A 14 -13.82 -5.12 -4.87
CA LYS A 14 -13.26 -3.94 -4.22
C LYS A 14 -13.76 -3.78 -2.78
N GLU A 15 -15.07 -3.91 -2.55
CA GLU A 15 -15.67 -3.76 -1.22
C GLU A 15 -15.22 -4.87 -0.27
N ARG A 16 -15.27 -6.13 -0.72
CA ARG A 16 -14.89 -7.29 0.10
C ARG A 16 -13.39 -7.28 0.40
N MET A 17 -12.54 -6.92 -0.57
CA MET A 17 -11.11 -6.74 -0.35
C MET A 17 -10.81 -5.58 0.60
N ALA A 18 -11.51 -4.45 0.48
CA ALA A 18 -11.32 -3.32 1.38
C ALA A 18 -11.61 -3.71 2.84
N HIS A 19 -12.72 -4.43 3.07
CA HIS A 19 -13.04 -4.96 4.40
C HIS A 19 -11.99 -5.94 4.90
N PHE A 20 -11.51 -6.85 4.05
CA PHE A 20 -10.50 -7.83 4.40
C PHE A 20 -9.13 -7.20 4.72
N VAL A 21 -8.68 -6.24 3.92
CA VAL A 21 -7.32 -5.68 3.99
C VAL A 21 -7.17 -4.60 5.06
N THR A 22 -8.25 -3.91 5.44
CA THR A 22 -8.19 -2.77 6.38
C THR A 22 -7.53 -3.11 7.71
N GLN A 23 -7.63 -4.35 8.18
CA GLN A 23 -7.04 -4.80 9.45
C GLN A 23 -5.50 -4.83 9.43
N TYR A 24 -4.87 -4.88 8.25
CA TYR A 24 -3.42 -5.04 8.12
C TYR A 24 -2.68 -3.74 7.80
N VAL A 25 -3.41 -2.68 7.44
CA VAL A 25 -2.83 -1.49 6.81
C VAL A 25 -2.97 -0.26 7.72
N THR A 26 -2.03 0.68 7.63
CA THR A 26 -2.02 1.91 8.44
C THR A 26 -1.43 3.07 7.63
N PRO A 27 -1.89 4.32 7.81
CA PRO A 27 -1.18 5.47 7.28
C PRO A 27 0.14 5.63 8.04
N ILE A 28 1.18 6.00 7.31
CA ILE A 28 2.43 6.48 7.87
C ILE A 28 2.40 7.99 7.84
N SER A 29 2.64 8.60 8.98
CA SER A 29 2.82 10.04 9.12
C SER A 29 4.23 10.35 9.61
N ARG A 30 4.60 11.61 9.42
CA ARG A 30 5.86 12.16 9.89
C ARG A 30 5.55 13.30 10.83
N SER A 31 6.34 13.42 11.89
CA SER A 31 6.27 14.54 12.81
C SER A 31 7.57 15.34 12.70
N ASP A 32 7.42 16.62 12.33
CA ASP A 32 8.54 17.57 12.37
C ASP A 32 8.60 18.27 13.74
N SER A 33 7.48 18.29 14.48
CA SER A 33 7.42 18.71 15.88
C SER A 33 6.26 18.02 16.62
N PRO A 34 6.20 18.07 17.96
CA PRO A 34 5.09 17.49 18.73
C PRO A 34 3.70 17.97 18.31
N ASP A 35 3.61 19.17 17.73
CA ASP A 35 2.35 19.80 17.32
C ASP A 35 2.11 19.73 15.79
N TYR A 36 3.07 19.18 15.03
CA TYR A 36 3.09 19.25 13.57
C TYR A 36 3.51 17.94 12.92
N GLY A 37 2.68 17.47 11.98
CA GLY A 37 2.98 16.31 11.16
C GLY A 37 2.26 16.31 9.83
N TRP A 38 2.69 15.40 8.96
CA TRP A 38 2.20 15.25 7.59
C TRP A 38 2.11 13.80 7.14
N ALA A 39 1.18 13.53 6.22
CA ALA A 39 0.95 12.21 5.67
C ALA A 39 2.11 11.78 4.75
N GLY A 40 2.88 10.77 5.16
CA GLY A 40 4.10 10.35 4.48
C GLY A 40 3.91 9.17 3.52
N GLY A 41 2.99 8.26 3.81
CA GLY A 41 2.82 7.06 3.00
C GLY A 41 1.86 6.06 3.62
N THR A 42 1.96 4.83 3.15
CA THR A 42 1.20 3.68 3.63
C THR A 42 2.16 2.65 4.24
N GLY A 43 1.71 1.99 5.30
CA GLY A 43 2.42 0.88 5.91
C GLY A 43 1.50 -0.32 6.11
N SER A 44 2.10 -1.50 6.30
CA SER A 44 1.37 -2.73 6.61
C SER A 44 2.02 -3.48 7.76
N TYR A 45 1.20 -4.05 8.64
CA TYR A 45 1.64 -4.89 9.75
C TYR A 45 1.86 -6.32 9.27
N THR A 46 2.99 -6.91 9.61
CA THR A 46 3.34 -8.28 9.20
C THR A 46 4.06 -8.99 10.33
N TRP A 47 3.70 -10.25 10.56
CA TRP A 47 4.38 -11.13 11.48
C TRP A 47 5.45 -11.92 10.74
N LEU A 48 6.71 -11.69 11.11
CA LEU A 48 7.87 -12.35 10.50
C LEU A 48 8.29 -13.61 11.27
N GLY A 49 7.36 -14.24 11.99
CA GLY A 49 7.60 -15.46 12.78
C GLY A 49 8.11 -15.19 14.19
N ASP A 50 8.07 -16.22 15.03
CA ASP A 50 8.28 -16.11 16.48
C ASP A 50 9.65 -15.54 16.89
N SER A 51 10.66 -15.69 16.02
CA SER A 51 12.01 -15.17 16.27
C SER A 51 12.14 -13.66 16.04
N LEU A 52 11.31 -13.09 15.16
CA LEU A 52 11.39 -11.68 14.76
C LEU A 52 10.20 -10.87 15.30
N GLY A 53 9.00 -11.45 15.29
CA GLY A 53 7.78 -10.81 15.76
C GLY A 53 7.13 -9.91 14.70
N ALA A 54 6.45 -8.86 15.17
CA ALA A 54 5.68 -7.95 14.33
C ALA A 54 6.53 -6.81 13.77
N TYR A 55 6.34 -6.53 12.48
CA TYR A 55 7.03 -5.49 11.72
C TYR A 55 6.02 -4.60 11.00
N LEU A 56 6.39 -3.33 10.87
CA LEU A 56 5.77 -2.40 9.94
C LEU A 56 6.59 -2.39 8.65
N LEU A 57 5.94 -2.70 7.53
CA LEU A 57 6.51 -2.72 6.19
C LEU A 57 6.08 -1.47 5.43
N THR A 58 6.99 -0.87 4.66
CA THR A 58 6.72 0.27 3.77
C THR A 58 7.87 0.44 2.77
N ASN A 59 7.90 1.55 2.03
CA ASN A 59 9.02 1.88 1.16
C ASN A 59 10.17 2.59 1.90
N GLU A 60 11.37 2.47 1.34
CA GLU A 60 12.55 3.14 1.87
C GLU A 60 12.41 4.67 1.80
N HIS A 61 11.94 5.21 0.67
CA HIS A 61 11.77 6.66 0.55
C HIS A 61 10.67 7.22 1.48
N VAL A 62 9.70 6.39 1.89
CA VAL A 62 8.65 6.76 2.86
C VAL A 62 9.23 6.98 4.25
N VAL A 63 10.41 6.46 4.56
CA VAL A 63 11.07 6.62 5.88
C VAL A 63 12.37 7.43 5.83
N ASN A 64 13.06 7.49 4.69
CA ASN A 64 14.39 8.12 4.57
C ASN A 64 14.40 9.57 4.03
N ASN A 65 13.26 10.25 3.93
CA ASN A 65 13.28 11.68 3.56
C ASN A 65 13.74 12.53 4.76
N SER A 66 14.79 13.32 4.52
CA SER A 66 15.81 13.86 5.42
C SER A 66 15.38 14.90 6.45
N GLU A 67 14.12 15.33 6.45
CA GLU A 67 13.66 16.45 7.29
C GLU A 67 12.80 16.02 8.49
N ALA A 68 12.23 14.81 8.48
CA ALA A 68 11.35 14.34 9.55
C ALA A 68 12.12 13.70 10.71
N HIS A 69 11.82 14.10 11.95
CA HIS A 69 12.50 13.58 13.13
C HIS A 69 11.90 12.28 13.66
N LEU A 70 10.61 12.03 13.43
CA LEU A 70 9.90 10.85 13.90
C LEU A 70 8.97 10.31 12.80
N ILE A 71 9.02 8.99 12.61
CA ILE A 71 8.05 8.24 11.81
C ILE A 71 6.97 7.71 12.75
N CYS A 72 5.72 7.98 12.41
CA CYS A 72 4.57 7.55 13.18
C CYS A 72 3.62 6.74 12.29
N HIS A 73 2.78 5.93 12.92
CA HIS A 73 1.65 5.27 12.29
C HIS A 73 0.38 5.51 13.10
N LEU A 74 -0.79 5.33 12.47
CA LEU A 74 -2.08 5.51 13.12
C LEU A 74 -2.88 4.20 13.00
N PRO A 75 -2.91 3.35 14.04
CA PRO A 75 -3.65 2.11 14.00
C PRO A 75 -5.13 2.34 13.67
N MET A 76 -5.82 3.27 14.33
CA MET A 76 -7.21 3.58 14.01
C MET A 76 -7.44 5.08 13.83
N PRO A 77 -8.43 5.47 13.00
CA PRO A 77 -8.93 6.84 13.02
C PRO A 77 -9.28 7.29 14.44
N ASN A 78 -9.02 8.56 14.75
CA ASN A 78 -9.32 9.17 16.06
C ASN A 78 -8.55 8.56 17.26
N GLN A 79 -7.43 7.87 17.00
CA GLN A 79 -6.47 7.46 18.04
C GLN A 79 -5.22 8.35 18.03
N GLU A 80 -4.38 8.16 19.05
CA GLU A 80 -3.07 8.81 19.10
C GLU A 80 -2.11 8.19 18.08
N TYR A 81 -1.27 9.04 17.50
CA TYR A 81 -0.17 8.61 16.65
C TYR A 81 0.85 7.81 17.46
N VAL A 82 1.32 6.73 16.86
CA VAL A 82 2.26 5.80 17.48
C VAL A 82 3.61 5.97 16.82
N VAL A 83 4.61 6.35 17.61
CA VAL A 83 5.99 6.49 17.13
C VAL A 83 6.59 5.11 16.87
N VAL A 84 7.22 4.94 15.71
CA VAL A 84 8.07 3.77 15.43
C VAL A 84 9.41 3.98 16.13
N GLU A 85 9.56 3.41 17.33
CA GLU A 85 10.74 3.62 18.18
C GLU A 85 12.03 3.00 17.63
N LYS A 86 11.91 2.00 16.75
CA LYS A 86 13.03 1.22 16.23
C LYS A 86 13.40 1.71 14.85
N SER A 87 14.71 1.73 14.57
CA SER A 87 15.21 2.10 13.26
C SER A 87 14.72 1.14 12.18
N PHE A 88 14.44 1.68 11.02
CA PHE A 88 14.11 0.90 9.84
C PHE A 88 15.35 0.19 9.31
N HIS A 89 15.19 -1.08 8.96
CA HIS A 89 16.03 -1.74 7.98
C HIS A 89 15.57 -1.27 6.61
N SER A 90 16.47 -0.67 5.85
CA SER A 90 16.14 -0.03 4.58
C SER A 90 16.99 -0.59 3.46
N TRP A 91 16.34 -0.89 2.34
CA TRP A 91 16.95 -1.29 1.09
C TRP A 91 16.54 -0.28 0.03
N PRO A 92 17.50 0.48 -0.53
CA PRO A 92 17.19 1.49 -1.52
C PRO A 92 16.72 0.84 -2.84
N GLU A 93 16.50 1.69 -3.83
CA GLU A 93 16.25 1.26 -5.20
C GLU A 93 17.25 0.19 -5.70
N PRO A 94 16.81 -0.74 -6.56
CA PRO A 94 15.48 -0.79 -7.19
C PRO A 94 14.38 -1.38 -6.29
N ILE A 95 14.68 -1.89 -5.11
CA ILE A 95 13.67 -2.59 -4.29
C ILE A 95 12.78 -1.59 -3.55
N ASP A 96 13.39 -0.51 -3.04
CA ASP A 96 12.73 0.56 -2.30
C ASP A 96 11.84 0.03 -1.18
N PHE A 97 12.43 -0.74 -0.28
CA PHE A 97 11.72 -1.41 0.81
C PHE A 97 12.34 -1.03 2.13
N ALA A 98 11.49 -0.80 3.13
CA ALA A 98 11.93 -0.65 4.50
C ALA A 98 10.98 -1.37 5.45
N CYS A 99 11.54 -1.86 6.56
CA CYS A 99 10.73 -2.39 7.65
C CYS A 99 11.35 -2.11 9.02
N ALA A 100 10.51 -1.92 10.02
CA ALA A 100 10.93 -1.75 11.41
C ALA A 100 10.09 -2.65 12.33
N PRO A 101 10.68 -3.23 13.39
CA PRO A 101 9.92 -3.96 14.39
C PRO A 101 9.00 -3.01 15.16
N ILE A 102 7.80 -3.47 15.48
CA ILE A 102 6.78 -2.71 16.23
C ILE A 102 6.28 -3.50 17.43
N ASN A 103 5.75 -2.79 18.43
CA ASN A 103 5.19 -3.42 19.61
C ASN A 103 3.69 -3.70 19.41
N LEU A 104 3.32 -4.99 19.46
CA LEU A 104 1.94 -5.47 19.30
C LEU A 104 0.94 -4.87 20.29
N LYS A 105 1.39 -4.47 21.49
CA LYS A 105 0.50 -3.88 22.51
C LYS A 105 -0.12 -2.55 22.08
N ILE A 106 0.37 -1.99 20.98
CA ILE A 106 -0.06 -0.72 20.45
C ILE A 106 -1.10 -0.90 19.32
N LEU A 107 -1.34 -2.14 18.87
CA LEU A 107 -2.42 -2.44 17.94
C LEU A 107 -3.76 -2.49 18.69
N SER A 108 -4.81 -1.98 18.04
CA SER A 108 -6.18 -2.16 18.51
C SER A 108 -6.67 -3.59 18.24
N ASP A 109 -7.75 -4.01 18.90
CA ASP A 109 -8.38 -5.32 18.65
C ASP A 109 -8.93 -5.48 17.22
N GLU A 110 -8.99 -4.39 16.44
CA GLU A 110 -9.44 -4.36 15.05
C GLU A 110 -8.28 -4.46 14.03
N LYS A 111 -7.03 -4.48 14.52
CA LYS A 111 -5.85 -4.64 13.68
C LYS A 111 -5.25 -6.02 13.86
N ASP A 112 -4.74 -6.54 12.75
CA ASP A 112 -4.06 -7.83 12.72
C ASP A 112 -2.79 -7.71 11.86
N TYR A 113 -2.01 -8.78 11.84
CA TYR A 113 -0.78 -8.88 11.07
C TYR A 113 -0.93 -9.85 9.91
N LEU A 114 -0.26 -9.52 8.80
CA LEU A 114 -0.08 -10.47 7.72
C LEU A 114 0.92 -11.53 8.13
N CYS A 115 0.56 -12.79 7.95
CA CYS A 115 1.51 -13.90 8.02
C CYS A 115 2.19 -14.11 6.67
N LEU A 116 3.41 -14.68 6.67
CA LEU A 116 4.17 -14.89 5.44
C LEU A 116 3.49 -15.85 4.43
N ASP A 117 2.54 -16.67 4.87
CA ASP A 117 1.72 -17.54 4.01
C ASP A 117 0.62 -16.79 3.24
N GLN A 118 0.38 -15.51 3.57
CA GLN A 118 -0.48 -14.60 2.83
C GLN A 118 0.27 -13.83 1.73
N PHE A 119 1.56 -14.11 1.54
CA PHE A 119 2.36 -13.59 0.43
C PHE A 119 2.53 -14.68 -0.63
N ASP A 120 2.45 -14.32 -1.90
CA ASP A 120 2.90 -15.21 -2.97
C ASP A 120 4.43 -15.31 -2.92
N ASP A 121 4.98 -16.44 -3.37
CA ASP A 121 6.43 -16.64 -3.46
C ASP A 121 7.08 -15.81 -4.56
N ARG A 122 6.29 -15.42 -5.57
CA ARG A 122 6.67 -14.55 -6.69
C ARG A 122 5.45 -13.87 -7.31
N TYR A 123 5.67 -12.77 -8.00
CA TYR A 123 4.64 -12.13 -8.82
C TYR A 123 4.24 -13.04 -9.99
N HIS A 124 3.04 -13.63 -9.92
CA HIS A 124 2.49 -14.45 -10.99
C HIS A 124 0.95 -14.34 -11.23
N PRO A 125 0.26 -13.20 -11.03
CA PRO A 125 -1.17 -13.13 -11.31
C PRO A 125 -1.53 -13.61 -12.73
N VAL A 126 -2.74 -14.17 -12.89
CA VAL A 126 -3.22 -14.58 -14.22
C VAL A 126 -3.43 -13.36 -15.12
N ASN A 127 -3.44 -13.56 -16.43
CA ASN A 127 -3.70 -12.46 -17.37
C ASN A 127 -5.04 -11.78 -17.06
N HIS A 128 -5.03 -10.44 -17.02
CA HIS A 128 -6.17 -9.61 -16.67
C HIS A 128 -6.75 -9.85 -15.26
N GLU A 129 -5.97 -10.43 -14.35
CA GLU A 129 -6.39 -10.56 -12.95
C GLU A 129 -6.70 -9.19 -12.33
N LEU A 130 -7.69 -9.18 -11.45
CA LEU A 130 -8.01 -7.99 -10.67
C LEU A 130 -6.98 -7.89 -9.53
N LEU A 131 -6.26 -6.78 -9.51
CA LEU A 131 -5.28 -6.46 -8.49
C LEU A 131 -5.86 -5.42 -7.54
N PHE A 132 -5.59 -5.58 -6.26
CA PHE A 132 -6.11 -4.71 -5.21
C PHE A 132 -4.96 -4.06 -4.43
N PHE A 133 -5.15 -2.81 -4.03
CA PHE A 133 -4.32 -2.19 -2.99
C PHE A 133 -5.15 -1.17 -2.22
N LEU A 134 -4.78 -0.93 -0.96
CA LEU A 134 -5.37 0.09 -0.11
C LEU A 134 -4.25 1.00 0.37
N GLY A 135 -4.38 2.29 0.09
CA GLY A 135 -3.38 3.29 0.47
C GLY A 135 -3.99 4.53 1.11
N PHE A 136 -3.12 5.34 1.69
CA PHE A 136 -3.46 6.54 2.44
C PHE A 136 -2.89 7.78 1.73
N PRO A 137 -3.59 8.28 0.69
CA PRO A 137 -3.13 9.43 -0.06
C PRO A 137 -3.00 10.63 0.87
N GLY A 138 -1.84 11.28 0.80
CA GLY A 138 -1.53 12.45 1.61
C GLY A 138 -2.20 13.72 1.10
N THR A 139 -3.28 13.65 0.33
CA THR A 139 -4.05 14.80 -0.16
C THR A 139 -5.53 14.47 -0.08
N THR A 140 -6.37 15.41 0.35
CA THR A 140 -7.81 15.29 0.10
C THR A 140 -8.07 15.41 -1.40
N LEU A 141 -9.12 14.73 -1.85
CA LEU A 141 -9.58 14.73 -3.24
C LEU A 141 -10.31 16.03 -3.63
N SER A 142 -10.33 17.05 -2.76
CA SER A 142 -11.02 18.32 -2.99
C SER A 142 -10.02 19.45 -3.30
N ARG A 143 -10.36 20.28 -4.30
CA ARG A 143 -9.54 21.39 -4.84
C ARG A 143 -9.14 22.50 -3.85
N TRP A 144 -9.55 22.41 -2.59
CA TRP A 144 -9.63 23.57 -1.70
C TRP A 144 -8.89 23.42 -0.36
N ASP A 145 -8.25 22.28 -0.11
CA ASP A 145 -7.35 22.22 1.05
C ASP A 145 -6.06 23.00 0.77
N PRO A 146 -5.47 23.63 1.81
CA PRO A 146 -4.16 24.26 1.71
C PRO A 146 -3.09 23.18 1.52
N ALA A 147 -2.98 22.69 0.28
CA ALA A 147 -1.82 21.97 -0.20
C ALA A 147 -0.63 22.95 -0.22
N ASN A 148 0.44 22.63 0.48
CA ASN A 148 1.72 23.30 0.28
C ASN A 148 2.31 22.94 -1.11
N GLU A 149 3.51 23.45 -1.42
CA GLU A 149 4.22 23.15 -2.67
C GLU A 149 4.38 21.63 -2.92
N ASN A 150 4.37 20.81 -1.86
CA ASN A 150 4.47 19.34 -1.90
C ASN A 150 3.12 18.60 -1.95
N ARG A 151 1.97 19.30 -1.98
CA ARG A 151 0.63 18.70 -1.98
C ARG A 151 0.52 17.60 -0.93
N THR A 152 0.69 17.96 0.34
CA THR A 152 0.59 17.02 1.46
C THR A 152 -0.38 17.54 2.52
N LEU A 153 -1.14 16.65 3.17
CA LEU A 153 -2.05 16.95 4.26
C LEU A 153 -1.22 17.21 5.52
N TYR A 154 -1.51 18.34 6.15
CA TYR A 154 -0.94 18.77 7.41
C TYR A 154 -2.03 18.81 8.47
N SER A 155 -1.70 18.40 9.69
CA SER A 155 -2.52 18.75 10.84
C SER A 155 -2.06 20.08 11.43
N TRP A 156 -3.02 20.92 11.78
CA TRP A 156 -2.86 21.94 12.81
C TRP A 156 -3.70 21.54 14.02
N GLY A 157 -3.09 21.35 15.19
CA GLY A 157 -3.82 21.11 16.45
C GLY A 157 -4.16 19.64 16.75
N ASN A 158 -3.20 18.74 16.54
CA ASN A 158 -3.17 17.35 17.04
C ASN A 158 -4.00 16.28 16.31
N GLU A 159 -4.76 16.61 15.28
CA GLU A 159 -5.50 15.60 14.50
C GLU A 159 -5.19 15.72 13.00
N LEU A 160 -4.59 14.67 12.43
CA LEU A 160 -4.41 14.49 10.99
C LEU A 160 -5.31 13.33 10.56
N GLU A 161 -6.41 13.63 9.87
CA GLU A 161 -7.27 12.60 9.27
C GLU A 161 -6.70 12.17 7.91
N VAL A 162 -6.28 10.91 7.81
CA VAL A 162 -5.83 10.30 6.54
C VAL A 162 -6.72 9.11 6.23
N PRO A 163 -7.80 9.28 5.45
CA PRO A 163 -8.69 8.17 5.11
C PRO A 163 -7.99 7.18 4.16
N GLY A 164 -8.24 5.88 4.37
CA GLY A 164 -7.77 4.83 3.48
C GLY A 164 -8.64 4.74 2.22
N TYR A 165 -8.01 4.59 1.06
CA TYR A 165 -8.67 4.47 -0.22
C TYR A 165 -8.38 3.11 -0.86
N PRO A 166 -9.41 2.28 -1.09
CA PRO A 166 -9.26 1.04 -1.81
C PRO A 166 -9.24 1.28 -3.32
N PHE A 167 -8.34 0.57 -4.00
CA PHE A 167 -8.20 0.57 -5.44
C PHE A 167 -8.32 -0.86 -5.95
N LEU A 168 -9.06 -1.02 -7.04
CA LEU A 168 -9.11 -2.26 -7.81
C LEU A 168 -8.73 -1.93 -9.25
N THR A 169 -7.74 -2.64 -9.77
CA THR A 169 -7.09 -2.31 -11.03
C THR A 169 -6.48 -3.56 -11.66
N GLN A 170 -5.63 -3.39 -12.67
CA GLN A 170 -4.95 -4.47 -13.38
C GLN A 170 -3.51 -4.07 -13.71
N ALA A 171 -2.67 -5.07 -13.97
CA ALA A 171 -1.36 -4.83 -14.56
C ALA A 171 -1.50 -4.29 -16.00
N VAL A 172 -0.58 -3.43 -16.41
CA VAL A 172 -0.52 -2.89 -17.77
C VAL A 172 0.66 -3.47 -18.52
N ALA A 173 0.48 -3.71 -19.82
CA ALA A 173 1.58 -4.14 -20.66
C ALA A 173 2.66 -3.05 -20.74
N GLU A 174 3.92 -3.47 -20.80
CA GLU A 174 5.09 -2.59 -20.91
C GLU A 174 5.15 -1.75 -22.19
N SER A 175 4.22 -1.96 -23.13
CA SER A 175 4.10 -1.23 -24.38
C SER A 175 3.46 0.16 -24.23
N LEU A 176 3.48 0.76 -23.04
CA LEU A 176 3.03 2.13 -22.84
C LEU A 176 4.09 3.10 -23.36
N ASP A 177 3.65 4.13 -24.07
CA ASP A 177 4.53 5.17 -24.65
C ASP A 177 5.34 5.93 -23.58
N MET A 178 4.96 5.82 -22.30
CA MET A 178 5.60 6.48 -21.16
C MET A 178 5.72 5.55 -19.95
N VAL A 179 6.85 4.87 -19.85
CA VAL A 179 7.26 4.12 -18.65
C VAL A 179 8.04 5.05 -17.72
N PRO A 180 7.78 5.07 -16.39
CA PRO A 180 8.53 5.90 -15.45
C PRO A 180 10.05 5.64 -15.51
N SER A 181 10.88 6.67 -15.40
CA SER A 181 12.34 6.57 -15.58
C SER A 181 13.05 5.63 -14.60
N ARG A 182 12.47 5.42 -13.41
CA ARG A 182 13.00 4.53 -12.36
C ARG A 182 12.41 3.10 -12.45
N TYR A 183 11.61 2.81 -13.49
CA TYR A 183 11.13 1.46 -13.74
C TYR A 183 12.28 0.53 -14.15
N ASN A 184 12.24 -0.69 -13.63
CA ASN A 184 13.17 -1.75 -13.96
C ASN A 184 12.36 -3.04 -14.09
N GLN A 185 12.30 -3.60 -15.30
CA GLN A 185 11.51 -4.78 -15.63
C GLN A 185 11.88 -6.03 -14.83
N GLU A 186 13.12 -6.12 -14.32
CA GLU A 186 13.54 -7.24 -13.46
C GLU A 186 12.85 -7.17 -12.09
N PHE A 187 12.65 -5.96 -11.58
CA PHE A 187 12.17 -5.72 -10.21
C PHE A 187 10.69 -5.37 -10.14
N HIS A 188 10.15 -4.78 -11.19
CA HIS A 188 8.88 -4.07 -11.11
C HIS A 188 7.81 -4.57 -12.07
N GLU A 189 6.58 -4.34 -11.65
CA GLU A 189 5.40 -4.41 -12.48
C GLU A 189 4.74 -3.04 -12.62
N LEU A 190 4.15 -2.78 -13.79
CA LEU A 190 3.36 -1.57 -14.03
C LEU A 190 1.89 -1.85 -13.73
N ILE A 191 1.30 -0.98 -12.91
CA ILE A 191 -0.08 -1.13 -12.43
C ILE A 191 -0.88 0.07 -12.92
N HIS A 192 -2.04 -0.16 -13.54
CA HIS A 192 -2.89 0.93 -13.97
C HIS A 192 -3.34 1.76 -12.76
N TYR A 193 -3.23 3.08 -12.85
CA TYR A 193 -3.71 4.01 -11.85
C TYR A 193 -5.00 4.69 -12.36
N PRO A 194 -6.18 4.32 -11.84
CA PRO A 194 -7.40 4.96 -12.27
C PRO A 194 -7.44 6.40 -11.74
N GLY A 195 -7.24 7.37 -12.63
CA GLY A 195 -7.35 8.80 -12.33
C GLY A 195 -8.76 9.24 -11.90
N GLU A 196 -9.75 8.35 -11.90
CA GLU A 196 -11.16 8.63 -11.58
C GLU A 196 -11.74 7.61 -10.58
N ALA A 197 -11.01 7.27 -9.52
CA ALA A 197 -11.34 6.12 -8.66
C ALA A 197 -12.52 6.31 -7.67
N ARG A 198 -13.09 7.52 -7.54
CA ARG A 198 -14.16 7.82 -6.58
C ARG A 198 -15.42 8.34 -7.28
N ARG A 199 -16.56 7.72 -6.99
CA ARG A 199 -17.90 8.27 -7.26
C ARG A 199 -18.48 8.79 -5.95
N GLU A 200 -18.97 10.03 -5.94
CA GLU A 200 -19.80 10.52 -4.85
C GLU A 200 -21.17 9.82 -4.83
N ALA A 201 -21.91 9.95 -3.72
CA ALA A 201 -23.24 9.36 -3.58
C ALA A 201 -24.25 9.88 -4.63
N ASN A 202 -23.97 11.03 -5.25
CA ASN A 202 -24.73 11.61 -6.36
C ASN A 202 -24.31 11.06 -7.74
N GLY A 203 -23.30 10.18 -7.80
CA GLY A 203 -22.75 9.61 -9.04
C GLY A 203 -21.66 10.45 -9.72
N GLU A 204 -21.25 11.58 -9.15
CA GLU A 204 -20.18 12.42 -9.70
C GLU A 204 -18.81 11.75 -9.55
N MET A 205 -18.04 11.75 -10.65
CA MET A 205 -16.67 11.24 -10.66
C MET A 205 -15.74 12.28 -10.06
N ILE A 206 -15.01 11.90 -9.00
CA ILE A 206 -13.93 12.70 -8.45
C ILE A 206 -12.61 12.19 -9.00
N GLU A 207 -11.88 13.09 -9.64
CA GLU A 207 -10.55 12.84 -10.17
C GLU A 207 -9.53 12.68 -9.03
N VAL A 208 -8.86 11.53 -8.98
CA VAL A 208 -7.77 11.24 -8.04
C VAL A 208 -6.48 11.78 -8.62
N ARG A 209 -6.23 13.06 -8.36
CA ARG A 209 -5.15 13.81 -9.04
C ARG A 209 -3.73 13.59 -8.48
N SER A 210 -3.57 12.94 -7.33
CA SER A 210 -2.25 12.71 -6.74
C SER A 210 -2.11 11.29 -6.16
N PRO A 211 -1.13 10.51 -6.64
CA PRO A 211 -0.77 9.21 -6.05
C PRO A 211 0.14 9.33 -4.82
N ARG A 212 0.49 10.56 -4.39
CA ARG A 212 1.32 10.79 -3.19
C ARG A 212 0.63 10.23 -1.96
N GLY A 213 1.37 9.48 -1.14
CA GLY A 213 0.86 8.77 0.05
C GLY A 213 0.47 7.31 -0.21
N LEU A 214 0.35 6.89 -1.48
CA LEU A 214 0.10 5.48 -1.82
C LEU A 214 1.35 4.60 -1.71
N SER A 215 2.53 5.20 -1.74
CA SER A 215 3.80 4.48 -1.54
C SER A 215 3.77 3.67 -0.25
N GLY A 216 4.18 2.41 -0.33
CA GLY A 216 4.21 1.42 0.74
C GLY A 216 2.95 0.57 0.83
N SER A 217 1.94 0.84 0.00
CA SER A 217 0.74 -0.02 -0.09
C SER A 217 1.13 -1.38 -0.65
N LEU A 218 0.71 -2.46 0.02
CA LEU A 218 0.85 -3.80 -0.53
C LEU A 218 -0.11 -4.00 -1.72
N LEU A 219 0.40 -4.61 -2.78
CA LEU A 219 -0.35 -5.02 -3.95
C LEU A 219 -0.79 -6.48 -3.78
N TRP A 220 -2.08 -6.72 -3.97
CA TRP A 220 -2.72 -8.01 -3.78
C TRP A 220 -3.17 -8.59 -5.12
N ASP A 221 -2.74 -9.81 -5.40
CA ASP A 221 -3.41 -10.67 -6.36
C ASP A 221 -4.71 -11.18 -5.72
N THR A 222 -5.85 -10.72 -6.21
CA THR A 222 -7.14 -11.12 -5.63
C THR A 222 -7.48 -12.58 -5.93
N LYS A 223 -6.88 -13.20 -6.96
CA LYS A 223 -7.27 -14.52 -7.50
C LYS A 223 -8.73 -14.56 -8.02
N ARG A 224 -9.37 -13.40 -8.25
CA ARG A 224 -10.80 -13.33 -8.64
C ARG A 224 -11.03 -13.93 -10.02
N VAL A 225 -10.20 -13.58 -11.00
CA VAL A 225 -10.28 -14.10 -12.37
C VAL A 225 -9.86 -15.57 -12.40
N ALA A 226 -8.82 -15.94 -11.66
CA ALA A 226 -8.40 -17.34 -11.54
C ALA A 226 -9.51 -18.25 -10.97
N CYS A 227 -10.22 -17.80 -9.93
CA CYS A 227 -11.34 -18.52 -9.35
C CYS A 227 -12.50 -18.65 -10.35
N TYR A 228 -12.86 -17.54 -11.02
CA TYR A 228 -13.92 -17.54 -12.05
C TYR A 228 -13.62 -18.55 -13.17
N ALA A 229 -12.40 -18.54 -13.70
CA ALA A 229 -11.97 -19.45 -14.76
C ALA A 229 -12.00 -20.93 -14.32
N SER A 230 -11.79 -21.19 -13.03
CA SER A 230 -11.78 -22.53 -12.45
C SER A 230 -13.15 -23.00 -11.94
N GLY A 231 -14.20 -22.17 -12.04
CA GLY A 231 -15.52 -22.46 -11.48
C GLY A 231 -15.55 -22.52 -9.94
N ILE A 232 -14.58 -21.87 -9.28
CA ILE A 232 -14.47 -21.81 -7.81
C ILE A 232 -15.13 -20.52 -7.33
N GLU A 233 -15.95 -20.64 -6.28
CA GLU A 233 -16.52 -19.45 -5.62
C GLU A 233 -15.42 -18.68 -4.88
N TRP A 234 -15.24 -17.42 -5.25
CA TRP A 234 -14.18 -16.58 -4.73
C TRP A 234 -14.44 -16.05 -3.32
N GLN A 235 -13.38 -15.99 -2.52
CA GLN A 235 -13.35 -15.34 -1.20
C GLN A 235 -12.08 -14.48 -1.05
N PRO A 236 -12.13 -13.34 -0.31
CA PRO A 236 -10.97 -12.48 -0.07
C PRO A 236 -9.75 -13.19 0.50
N GLU A 237 -9.95 -14.24 1.29
CA GLU A 237 -8.92 -15.04 1.95
C GLU A 237 -8.03 -15.81 0.95
N TYR A 238 -8.46 -15.93 -0.31
CA TYR A 238 -7.63 -16.47 -1.38
C TYR A 238 -6.61 -15.45 -1.91
N ALA A 239 -6.83 -14.16 -1.66
CA ALA A 239 -5.92 -13.13 -2.13
C ALA A 239 -4.54 -13.30 -1.49
N ARG A 240 -3.51 -12.97 -2.25
CA ARG A 240 -2.11 -13.04 -1.81
C ARG A 240 -1.39 -11.75 -2.16
N VAL A 241 -0.52 -11.29 -1.26
CA VAL A 241 0.34 -10.14 -1.52
C VAL A 241 1.35 -10.54 -2.59
N CYS A 242 1.37 -9.81 -3.71
CA CYS A 242 2.22 -10.07 -4.86
C CYS A 242 3.18 -8.91 -5.17
N GLY A 243 3.07 -7.77 -4.49
CA GLY A 243 4.06 -6.69 -4.59
C GLY A 243 3.84 -5.54 -3.61
N MET A 244 4.55 -4.44 -3.81
CA MET A 244 4.42 -3.20 -3.04
C MET A 244 4.51 -1.97 -3.96
N ILE A 245 3.53 -1.07 -3.87
CA ILE A 245 3.45 0.19 -4.62
C ILE A 245 4.53 1.16 -4.11
N TRP A 246 5.28 1.83 -4.99
CA TRP A 246 6.29 2.79 -4.53
C TRP A 246 6.60 3.99 -5.42
N LEU A 247 6.42 3.89 -6.74
CA LEU A 247 6.61 5.03 -7.64
C LEU A 247 5.33 5.32 -8.39
N ALA A 248 4.98 6.59 -8.48
CA ALA A 248 3.91 7.03 -9.35
C ALA A 248 4.45 8.02 -10.36
N GLY A 249 4.11 7.82 -11.64
CA GLY A 249 4.44 8.81 -12.65
C GLY A 249 3.64 10.08 -12.38
N GLU A 250 4.30 11.22 -12.15
CA GLU A 250 3.59 12.50 -11.94
C GLU A 250 2.73 12.90 -13.15
N GLU A 251 3.00 12.31 -14.33
CA GLU A 251 2.29 12.54 -15.59
C GLU A 251 1.77 11.26 -16.26
N SER A 252 1.84 10.09 -15.59
CA SER A 252 1.48 8.80 -16.20
C SER A 252 0.38 8.10 -15.42
N PRO A 253 -0.63 7.51 -16.08
CA PRO A 253 -1.73 6.77 -15.44
C PRO A 253 -1.25 5.39 -14.93
N VAL A 254 -0.02 5.30 -14.42
CA VAL A 254 0.59 4.06 -13.94
C VAL A 254 1.31 4.27 -12.62
N LEU A 255 1.17 3.27 -11.76
CA LEU A 255 2.01 3.05 -10.60
C LEU A 255 3.05 1.98 -10.94
N VAL A 256 4.16 2.01 -10.23
CA VAL A 256 5.19 0.97 -10.23
C VAL A 256 5.08 0.21 -8.93
N ALA A 257 5.04 -1.12 -9.03
CA ALA A 257 5.07 -2.01 -7.88
C ALA A 257 6.35 -2.85 -7.90
N THR A 258 7.06 -2.94 -6.77
CA THR A 258 8.13 -3.92 -6.59
C THR A 258 7.52 -5.30 -6.42
N ARG A 259 7.97 -6.27 -7.22
CA ARG A 259 7.49 -7.66 -7.17
C ARG A 259 7.87 -8.32 -5.84
N ILE A 260 6.98 -9.16 -5.31
CA ILE A 260 7.09 -9.64 -3.94
C ILE A 260 8.32 -10.49 -3.65
N GLU A 261 8.81 -11.26 -4.63
CA GLU A 261 9.99 -12.12 -4.48
C GLU A 261 11.23 -11.33 -4.04
N HIS A 262 11.36 -10.08 -4.50
CA HIS A 262 12.48 -9.20 -4.15
C HIS A 262 12.39 -8.71 -2.71
N ILE A 263 11.18 -8.43 -2.23
CA ILE A 263 10.91 -7.99 -0.86
C ILE A 263 11.10 -9.17 0.10
N LEU A 264 10.54 -10.34 -0.21
CA LEU A 264 10.71 -11.56 0.59
C LEU A 264 12.19 -11.95 0.69
N GLY A 265 12.95 -11.82 -0.41
CA GLY A 265 14.39 -12.02 -0.40
C GLY A 265 15.13 -11.10 0.57
N LYS A 266 14.63 -9.88 0.85
CA LYS A 266 15.21 -8.97 1.87
C LYS A 266 14.75 -9.31 3.29
N ILE A 267 13.48 -9.62 3.47
CA ILE A 267 12.95 -10.11 4.76
C ILE A 267 13.74 -11.33 5.24
N GLN A 268 14.07 -12.26 4.35
CA GLN A 268 14.89 -13.43 4.68
C GLN A 268 16.27 -13.09 5.25
N THR A 269 16.84 -11.93 4.91
CA THR A 269 18.15 -11.50 5.44
C THR A 269 18.09 -11.01 6.89
N LEU A 270 16.88 -10.78 7.43
CA LEU A 270 16.66 -10.39 8.83
C LEU A 270 16.74 -11.58 9.79
N PHE A 271 16.47 -12.79 9.30
CA PHE A 271 16.51 -13.97 10.15
C PHE A 271 17.95 -14.28 10.54
N PRO A 272 18.22 -14.57 11.83
CA PRO A 272 19.54 -14.97 12.26
C PRO A 272 19.96 -16.24 11.51
N ARG A 273 21.12 -16.20 10.85
CA ARG A 273 21.70 -17.41 10.27
C ARG A 273 22.03 -18.37 11.42
N PRO A 274 21.75 -19.68 11.28
CA PRO A 274 22.19 -20.65 12.29
C PRO A 274 23.71 -20.51 12.47
N ALA A 275 24.16 -20.43 13.72
CA ALA A 275 25.58 -20.45 14.03
C ALA A 275 26.16 -21.77 13.51
N ILE A 276 27.14 -21.67 12.59
CA ILE A 276 27.91 -22.81 12.09
C ILE A 276 28.99 -23.15 13.11
#